data_AF-A0A965LCN2-F1
#
_entry.id   AF-A0A965LCN2-F1
#
_cell.length_a   1.000
_cell.length_b   1.000
_cell.length_c   1.000
_cell.angle_alpha   90.00
_cell.angle_beta   90.00
_cell.angle_gamma   90.00
#
_symmetry.space_group_name_H-M   'P 1'
#
loop_
_entity.id
_entity.type
_entity.pdbx_description
1 polymer ?
#
loop_
_entity_poly.entity_id
_entity_poly.type
_entity_poly.pdbx_seq_one_letter_code
_entity_poly.pdbx_strand_id
1 'polypeptide(L)'
;MFAFGLTIFWGACLLFLVQPLIARFILPWFGGGPAVWTTCMLFFQVLLLGGYAYAHFSISRLRPRQQVILHLSLLALALMLLPITPSDLWKPVDSQNPAGHILLLLLACMGLPYLVLSATGPLFQAWFSASHPGVSPYRLYALSNIGSLLALLGYPFLMEPNLGRHAQATWWSVGLGIFAVLATWCGVTVWHRASSTTTVKEMTNEDEGVISGFQRFLWFALPACGVVLLLAITNKICQDIAVIPFLWVLPLGLYLLTFIISFDSPRWYRRRFWLPALVVALAVTAWLMLGDHTITVSEWFGPLAFIVEKAESVGTFAKLGLYLTTLFISCMVCHGEVYRLRPSAQRLTGYFLSISAGGAVGGLFVAGVAPLIFLNYFELHMGLMMLATLVLGVLYRDPRSPLQQGTRRWAWVLLLIGLPLFGTTLVVDTYCSLRARPTPVQPPTRRHAARIAIHLA
;
A
#
# COMPACT_ATOMS: atom_id res chain seq x y z
N MET A 1 18.65 -8.69 20.14
CA MET A 1 18.19 -7.66 19.16
C MET A 1 18.80 -7.83 17.77
N PHE A 2 20.13 -7.96 17.65
CA PHE A 2 20.82 -8.01 16.35
C PHE A 2 20.28 -9.08 15.39
N ALA A 3 20.21 -10.35 15.82
CA ALA A 3 19.71 -11.45 14.98
C ALA A 3 18.32 -11.16 14.40
N PHE A 4 17.34 -10.81 15.25
CA PHE A 4 15.98 -10.45 14.81
C PHE A 4 15.95 -9.28 13.84
N GLY A 5 16.72 -8.23 14.11
CA GLY A 5 16.81 -7.06 13.23
C GLY A 5 17.36 -7.43 11.86
N LEU A 6 18.46 -8.19 11.82
CA LEU A 6 19.08 -8.65 10.58
C LEU A 6 18.15 -9.59 9.79
N THR A 7 17.48 -10.55 10.43
CA THR A 7 16.53 -11.46 9.77
C THR A 7 15.35 -10.70 9.17
N ILE A 8 14.77 -9.74 9.90
CA ILE A 8 13.63 -8.94 9.43
C ILE A 8 14.05 -8.04 8.26
N PHE A 9 15.19 -7.35 8.38
CA PHE A 9 15.74 -6.52 7.32
C PHE A 9 15.97 -7.33 6.04
N TRP A 10 16.66 -8.46 6.17
CA TRP A 10 17.03 -9.31 5.03
C TRP A 10 15.81 -9.96 4.39
N GLY A 11 14.87 -10.49 5.18
CA GLY A 11 13.62 -11.05 4.68
C GLY A 11 12.79 -10.01 3.92
N ALA A 12 12.73 -8.77 4.40
CA ALA A 12 12.03 -7.68 3.72
C ALA A 12 12.71 -7.26 2.39
N CYS A 13 14.05 -7.28 2.33
CA CYS A 13 14.79 -7.07 1.09
C CYS A 13 14.41 -8.14 0.06
N LEU A 14 14.47 -9.42 0.44
CA LEU A 14 14.13 -10.54 -0.47
C LEU A 14 12.68 -10.47 -0.95
N LEU A 15 11.75 -10.15 -0.05
CA LEU A 15 10.33 -10.02 -0.37
C LEU A 15 10.05 -8.92 -1.40
N PHE A 16 10.77 -7.80 -1.33
CA PHE A 16 10.63 -6.71 -2.30
C PHE A 16 11.37 -6.97 -3.61
N LEU A 17 12.57 -7.56 -3.57
CA LEU A 17 13.36 -7.86 -4.77
C LEU A 17 12.70 -8.88 -5.69
N VAL A 18 11.93 -9.82 -5.13
CA VAL A 18 11.40 -10.92 -5.92
C VAL A 18 10.28 -10.52 -6.89
N GLN A 19 9.53 -9.48 -6.56
CA GLN A 19 8.40 -9.00 -7.37
C GLN A 19 8.86 -8.50 -8.75
N PRO A 20 9.81 -7.54 -8.87
CA PRO A 20 10.31 -7.13 -10.16
C PRO A 20 11.16 -8.22 -10.85
N LEU A 21 11.86 -9.07 -10.07
CA LEU A 21 12.58 -10.22 -10.63
C LEU A 21 11.65 -11.16 -11.40
N ILE A 22 10.55 -11.61 -10.79
CA ILE A 22 9.63 -12.53 -11.46
C ILE A 22 8.86 -11.83 -12.59
N ALA A 23 8.53 -10.54 -12.43
CA ALA A 23 7.94 -9.74 -13.50
C ALA A 23 8.81 -9.78 -14.76
N ARG A 24 10.14 -9.67 -14.63
CA ARG A 24 11.05 -9.78 -15.78
C ARG A 24 11.02 -11.15 -16.46
N PHE A 25 10.69 -12.24 -15.77
CA PHE A 25 10.56 -13.57 -16.40
C PHE A 25 9.24 -13.72 -17.17
N ILE A 26 8.14 -13.22 -16.61
CA ILE A 26 6.80 -13.43 -17.17
C ILE A 26 6.40 -12.38 -18.21
N LEU A 27 6.93 -11.16 -18.14
CA LEU A 27 6.59 -10.06 -19.07
C LEU A 27 6.78 -10.44 -20.56
N PRO A 28 7.86 -11.13 -20.98
CA PRO A 28 8.01 -11.55 -22.37
C PRO A 28 6.99 -12.60 -22.83
N TRP A 29 6.33 -13.31 -21.91
CA TRP A 29 5.38 -14.38 -22.23
C TRP A 29 3.94 -13.88 -22.26
N PHE A 30 3.58 -13.04 -21.29
CA PHE A 30 2.21 -12.55 -21.12
C PHE A 30 2.01 -11.11 -21.60
N GLY A 31 3.09 -10.41 -21.95
CA GLY A 31 3.09 -9.00 -22.36
C GLY A 31 3.11 -8.03 -21.18
N GLY A 32 3.33 -6.74 -21.48
CA GLY A 32 3.35 -5.64 -20.51
C GLY A 32 2.00 -4.98 -20.26
N GLY A 33 0.90 -5.66 -20.55
CA GLY A 33 -0.44 -5.08 -20.46
C GLY A 33 -0.90 -4.84 -18.99
N PRO A 34 -1.81 -3.88 -18.75
CA PRO A 34 -2.34 -3.59 -17.42
C PRO A 34 -2.91 -4.80 -16.68
N ALA A 35 -3.53 -5.74 -17.40
CA ALA A 35 -4.09 -6.96 -16.83
C ALA A 35 -3.04 -7.88 -16.18
N VAL A 36 -1.85 -7.99 -16.79
CA VAL A 36 -0.74 -8.80 -16.25
C VAL A 36 -0.24 -8.18 -14.94
N TRP A 37 -0.06 -6.86 -14.94
CA TRP A 37 0.35 -6.10 -13.77
C TRP A 37 -0.65 -6.23 -12.61
N THR A 38 -1.93 -5.98 -12.87
CA THR A 38 -2.99 -6.09 -11.84
C THR A 38 -3.08 -7.51 -11.28
N THR A 39 -2.92 -8.54 -12.11
CA THR A 39 -2.91 -9.94 -11.65
C THR A 39 -1.72 -10.23 -10.73
N CYS A 40 -0.53 -9.76 -11.06
CA CYS A 40 0.66 -9.93 -10.23
C CYS A 40 0.51 -9.19 -8.89
N MET A 41 0.03 -7.94 -8.92
CA MET A 41 -0.24 -7.16 -7.73
C MET A 41 -1.24 -7.84 -6.80
N LEU A 42 -2.33 -8.37 -7.36
CA LEU A 42 -3.33 -9.14 -6.61
C LEU A 42 -2.68 -10.36 -5.93
N PHE A 43 -1.89 -11.14 -6.65
CA PHE A 43 -1.17 -12.29 -6.10
C PHE A 43 -0.31 -11.88 -4.90
N PHE A 44 0.57 -10.89 -5.07
CA PHE A 44 1.49 -10.48 -4.01
C PHE A 44 0.77 -9.88 -2.79
N GLN A 45 -0.32 -9.13 -3.00
CA GLN A 45 -1.12 -8.59 -1.90
C GLN A 45 -1.84 -9.69 -1.12
N VAL A 46 -2.43 -10.66 -1.82
CA VAL A 46 -3.13 -11.79 -1.19
C VAL A 46 -2.16 -12.68 -0.41
N LEU A 47 -1.00 -13.04 -0.98
CA LEU A 47 -0.03 -13.84 -0.25
C LEU A 47 0.66 -13.06 0.88
N LEU A 48 0.85 -11.74 0.75
CA LEU A 48 1.36 -10.92 1.85
C LEU A 48 0.38 -10.96 3.04
N LEU A 49 -0.91 -10.73 2.76
CA LEU A 49 -1.99 -10.85 3.75
C LEU A 49 -2.05 -12.28 4.32
N GLY A 50 -1.90 -13.30 3.49
CA GLY A 50 -1.83 -14.71 3.88
C GLY A 50 -0.68 -14.99 4.84
N GLY A 51 0.51 -14.44 4.60
CA GLY A 51 1.67 -14.57 5.49
C GLY A 51 1.45 -13.91 6.85
N TYR A 52 0.79 -12.75 6.87
CA TYR A 52 0.41 -12.06 8.10
C TYR A 52 -0.66 -12.83 8.87
N ALA A 53 -1.65 -13.41 8.17
CA ALA A 53 -2.67 -14.26 8.76
C ALA A 53 -2.06 -15.53 9.35
N TYR A 54 -1.15 -16.18 8.61
CA TYR A 54 -0.36 -17.32 9.09
C TYR A 54 0.41 -16.97 10.36
N ALA A 55 1.11 -15.82 10.40
CA ALA A 55 1.82 -15.38 11.59
C ALA A 55 0.86 -15.16 12.78
N HIS A 56 -0.29 -14.53 12.54
CA HIS A 56 -1.30 -14.29 13.58
C HIS A 56 -1.88 -15.60 14.16
N PHE A 57 -2.26 -16.55 13.29
CA PHE A 57 -2.80 -17.83 13.73
C PHE A 57 -1.74 -18.71 14.39
N SER A 58 -0.50 -18.68 13.91
CA SER A 58 0.64 -19.37 14.54
C SER A 58 0.86 -18.87 15.97
N ILE A 59 0.92 -17.54 16.18
CA ILE A 59 1.10 -16.94 17.51
C ILE A 59 -0.09 -17.19 18.44
N SER A 60 -1.32 -17.14 17.92
CA SER A 60 -2.54 -17.26 18.74
C SER A 60 -2.93 -18.70 19.08
N ARG A 61 -2.54 -19.69 18.28
CA ARG A 61 -2.98 -21.09 18.43
C ARG A 61 -1.87 -22.05 18.84
N LEU A 62 -0.60 -21.75 18.57
CA LEU A 62 0.51 -22.69 18.79
C LEU A 62 1.41 -22.27 19.94
N ARG A 63 2.03 -23.25 20.60
CA ARG A 63 3.10 -23.01 21.58
C ARG A 63 4.37 -22.53 20.87
N PRO A 64 5.27 -21.76 21.52
CA PRO A 64 6.47 -21.21 20.88
C PRO A 64 7.32 -22.25 20.14
N ARG A 65 7.52 -23.44 20.71
CA ARG A 65 8.25 -24.53 20.05
C ARG A 65 7.56 -25.03 18.77
N GLN A 66 6.23 -25.16 18.79
CA GLN A 66 5.46 -25.55 17.61
C GLN A 66 5.52 -24.47 16.52
N GLN A 67 5.52 -23.19 16.89
CA GLN A 67 5.70 -22.08 15.96
C GLN A 67 7.06 -22.18 15.24
N VAL A 68 8.13 -22.44 15.98
CA VAL A 68 9.49 -22.61 15.43
C VAL A 68 9.54 -23.81 14.48
N ILE A 69 9.05 -24.99 14.90
CA ILE A 69 9.01 -26.18 14.02
C ILE A 69 8.22 -25.89 12.75
N LEU A 70 7.02 -25.33 12.87
CA LEU A 70 6.16 -25.05 11.72
C LEU A 70 6.85 -24.09 10.74
N HIS A 71 7.41 -22.99 11.24
CA HIS A 71 8.04 -22.00 10.38
C HIS A 71 9.31 -22.53 9.70
N LEU A 72 10.18 -23.24 10.43
CA LEU A 72 11.40 -23.82 9.87
C LEU A 72 11.09 -24.96 8.89
N SER A 73 10.01 -25.73 9.12
CA SER A 73 9.58 -26.78 8.18
C SER A 73 9.06 -26.17 6.87
N LEU A 74 8.24 -25.12 6.95
CA LEU A 74 7.78 -24.38 5.76
C LEU A 74 8.94 -23.74 5.01
N LEU A 75 9.94 -23.23 5.73
CA LEU A 75 11.14 -22.65 5.13
C LEU A 75 12.04 -23.71 4.47
N ALA A 76 12.20 -24.88 5.09
CA ALA A 76 12.90 -26.00 4.47
C ALA A 76 12.19 -26.46 3.19
N LEU A 77 10.86 -26.55 3.21
CA LEU A 77 10.06 -26.85 2.02
C LEU A 77 10.21 -25.76 0.95
N ALA A 78 10.24 -24.47 1.34
CA ALA A 78 10.48 -23.37 0.42
C ALA A 78 11.86 -23.46 -0.26
N LEU A 79 12.90 -23.91 0.45
CA LEU A 79 14.23 -24.16 -0.12
C LEU A 79 14.22 -25.33 -1.10
N MET A 80 13.42 -26.37 -0.86
CA MET A 80 13.25 -27.50 -1.79
C MET A 80 12.55 -27.10 -3.10
N LEU A 81 11.80 -26.00 -3.12
CA LEU A 81 11.15 -25.46 -4.31
C LEU A 81 12.08 -24.58 -5.18
N LEU A 82 13.35 -24.42 -4.79
CA LEU A 82 14.32 -23.69 -5.59
C LEU A 82 14.78 -24.51 -6.82
N PRO A 83 15.10 -23.85 -7.95
CA PRO A 83 15.04 -22.41 -8.18
C PRO A 83 13.62 -21.91 -8.47
N ILE A 84 13.32 -20.66 -8.07
CA ILE A 84 12.04 -19.99 -8.34
C ILE A 84 11.81 -19.62 -9.81
N THR A 85 12.75 -19.95 -10.70
CA THR A 85 12.67 -19.61 -12.12
C THR A 85 11.59 -20.43 -12.81
N PRO A 86 10.59 -19.80 -13.45
CA PRO A 86 9.58 -20.55 -14.19
C PRO A 86 10.22 -21.26 -15.38
N SER A 87 9.87 -22.54 -15.57
CA SER A 87 10.30 -23.32 -16.73
C SER A 87 9.52 -22.93 -17.99
N ASP A 88 10.04 -23.30 -19.16
CA ASP A 88 9.41 -23.04 -20.46
C ASP A 88 8.03 -23.69 -20.62
N LEU A 89 7.68 -24.67 -19.78
CA LEU A 89 6.36 -25.30 -19.74
C LEU A 89 5.23 -24.33 -19.36
N TRP A 90 5.56 -23.22 -18.71
CA TRP A 90 4.60 -22.19 -18.29
C TRP A 90 4.32 -21.14 -19.38
N LYS A 91 4.95 -21.24 -20.55
CA LYS A 91 4.65 -20.34 -21.66
C LYS A 91 3.18 -20.54 -22.07
N PRO A 92 2.38 -19.47 -22.20
CA PRO A 92 0.99 -19.62 -22.64
C PRO A 92 0.95 -20.18 -24.06
N VAL A 93 0.26 -21.31 -24.23
CA VAL A 93 -0.01 -21.91 -25.55
C VAL A 93 -1.17 -21.16 -26.22
N ASP A 94 -2.15 -20.72 -25.42
CA ASP A 94 -3.37 -20.03 -25.86
C ASP A 94 -3.59 -18.74 -25.07
N SER A 95 -4.28 -17.75 -25.65
CA SER A 95 -4.55 -16.44 -25.04
C SER A 95 -5.83 -16.38 -24.19
N GLN A 96 -6.53 -17.51 -23.97
CA GLN A 96 -7.92 -17.48 -23.50
C GLN A 96 -8.11 -17.20 -22.00
N ASN A 97 -7.07 -17.22 -21.15
CA ASN A 97 -7.15 -16.75 -19.76
C ASN A 97 -5.77 -16.43 -19.17
N PRO A 98 -5.17 -15.27 -19.50
CA PRO A 98 -3.83 -14.93 -19.04
C PRO A 98 -3.77 -14.76 -17.51
N ALA A 99 -4.83 -14.26 -16.87
CA ALA A 99 -4.84 -14.00 -15.43
C ALA A 99 -4.75 -15.29 -14.61
N GLY A 100 -5.59 -16.28 -14.90
CA GLY A 100 -5.57 -17.57 -14.20
C GLY A 100 -4.23 -18.28 -14.35
N HIS A 101 -3.63 -18.23 -15.55
CA HIS A 101 -2.33 -18.83 -15.81
C HIS A 101 -1.21 -18.13 -15.02
N ILE A 102 -1.19 -16.79 -14.98
CA ILE A 102 -0.21 -16.03 -14.18
C ILE A 102 -0.34 -16.38 -12.69
N LEU A 103 -1.57 -16.43 -12.14
CA LEU A 103 -1.78 -16.79 -10.74
C LEU A 103 -1.25 -18.19 -10.41
N LEU A 104 -1.50 -19.17 -11.28
CA LEU A 104 -1.03 -20.54 -11.09
C LEU A 104 0.49 -20.64 -11.18
N LEU A 105 1.10 -19.96 -12.17
CA LEU A 105 2.56 -19.88 -12.33
C LEU A 105 3.20 -19.27 -11.08
N LEU A 106 2.70 -18.12 -10.63
CA LEU A 106 3.22 -17.45 -9.44
C LEU A 106 3.02 -18.31 -8.17
N LEU A 107 1.89 -18.99 -8.04
CA LEU A 107 1.65 -19.89 -6.91
C LEU A 107 2.64 -21.05 -6.89
N ALA A 108 2.89 -21.68 -8.05
CA ALA A 108 3.80 -22.81 -8.18
C ALA A 108 5.27 -22.43 -7.92
N CYS A 109 5.73 -21.31 -8.48
CA CYS A 109 7.13 -20.90 -8.40
C CYS A 109 7.46 -20.11 -7.13
N MET A 110 6.51 -19.32 -6.62
CA MET A 110 6.75 -18.29 -5.61
C MET A 110 5.82 -18.35 -4.41
N GLY A 111 4.73 -19.12 -4.46
CA GLY A 111 3.68 -19.12 -3.43
C GLY A 111 4.21 -19.34 -2.02
N LEU A 112 4.86 -20.48 -1.79
CA LEU A 112 5.40 -20.81 -0.46
C LEU A 112 6.59 -19.93 -0.04
N PRO A 113 7.64 -19.72 -0.85
CA PRO A 113 8.73 -18.82 -0.47
C PRO A 113 8.25 -17.41 -0.12
N TYR A 114 7.33 -16.85 -0.91
CA TYR A 114 6.78 -15.52 -0.67
C TYR A 114 5.90 -15.48 0.59
N LEU A 115 5.06 -16.51 0.83
CA LEU A 115 4.24 -16.62 2.04
C LEU A 115 5.10 -16.64 3.32
N VAL A 116 6.18 -17.43 3.32
CA VAL A 116 7.11 -17.56 4.45
C VAL A 116 7.84 -16.24 4.71
N LEU A 117 8.37 -15.60 3.66
CA LEU A 117 9.01 -14.28 3.79
C LEU A 117 8.01 -13.21 4.28
N SER A 118 6.76 -13.25 3.81
CA SER A 118 5.70 -12.32 4.21
C SER A 118 5.37 -12.42 5.70
N ALA A 119 5.49 -13.62 6.28
CA ALA A 119 5.25 -13.83 7.70
C ALA A 119 6.33 -13.22 8.60
N THR A 120 7.52 -12.93 8.06
CA THR A 120 8.72 -12.53 8.83
C THR A 120 8.44 -11.34 9.73
N GLY A 121 7.88 -10.26 9.18
CA GLY A 121 7.60 -9.02 9.91
C GLY A 121 6.82 -9.26 11.21
N PRO A 122 5.56 -9.74 11.16
CA PRO A 122 4.76 -9.98 12.34
C PRO A 122 5.25 -11.14 13.23
N LEU A 123 5.70 -12.25 12.64
CA LEU A 123 6.11 -13.45 13.40
C LEU A 123 7.38 -13.18 14.22
N PHE A 124 8.41 -12.62 13.59
CA PHE A 124 9.70 -12.38 14.25
C PHE A 124 9.62 -11.24 15.25
N GLN A 125 8.76 -10.25 15.02
CA GLN A 125 8.49 -9.22 16.04
C GLN A 125 7.78 -9.81 17.27
N ALA A 126 6.85 -10.73 17.09
CA ALA A 126 6.20 -11.43 18.22
C ALA A 126 7.20 -12.31 18.98
N TRP A 127 8.02 -13.08 18.27
CA TRP A 127 9.13 -13.85 18.85
C TRP A 127 10.15 -12.97 19.57
N PHE A 128 10.45 -11.80 19.01
CA PHE A 128 11.34 -10.81 19.62
C PHE A 128 10.76 -10.30 20.94
N SER A 129 9.48 -9.90 20.96
CA SER A 129 8.78 -9.45 22.17
C SER A 129 8.72 -10.52 23.26
N ALA A 130 8.48 -11.79 22.89
CA ALA A 130 8.52 -12.89 23.82
C ALA A 130 9.92 -13.15 24.39
N SER A 131 10.96 -12.93 23.57
CA SER A 131 12.35 -13.17 23.97
C SER A 131 12.99 -11.99 24.69
N HIS A 132 12.49 -10.76 24.52
CA HIS A 132 13.04 -9.53 25.11
C HIS A 132 11.92 -8.67 25.74
N PRO A 133 11.38 -9.08 26.91
CA PRO A 133 10.36 -8.30 27.62
C PRO A 133 10.84 -6.88 27.92
N GLY A 134 9.93 -5.90 27.88
CA GLY A 134 10.22 -4.49 28.15
C GLY A 134 10.82 -3.71 26.98
N VAL A 135 11.19 -4.36 25.88
CA VAL A 135 11.68 -3.69 24.66
C VAL A 135 10.57 -3.61 23.61
N SER A 136 10.32 -2.40 23.08
CA SER A 136 9.37 -2.18 22.01
C SER A 136 9.80 -2.87 20.70
N PRO A 137 8.95 -3.75 20.09
CA PRO A 137 9.27 -4.42 18.83
C PRO A 137 9.08 -3.50 17.61
N TYR A 138 8.31 -2.42 17.74
CA TYR A 138 7.80 -1.65 16.59
C TYR A 138 8.89 -1.01 15.72
N ARG A 139 10.08 -0.73 16.28
CA ARG A 139 11.22 -0.22 15.51
C ARG A 139 11.74 -1.23 14.48
N LEU A 140 11.50 -2.53 14.70
CA LEU A 140 11.82 -3.59 13.74
C LEU A 140 10.94 -3.49 12.48
N TYR A 141 9.73 -2.93 12.59
CA TYR A 141 8.90 -2.65 11.42
C TYR A 141 9.48 -1.52 10.57
N ALA A 142 10.03 -0.47 11.20
CA ALA A 142 10.78 0.55 10.46
C ALA A 142 12.01 -0.06 9.76
N LEU A 143 12.76 -0.92 10.45
CA LEU A 143 13.90 -1.63 9.86
C LEU A 143 13.52 -2.53 8.67
N SER A 144 12.38 -3.23 8.76
CA SER A 144 11.80 -3.99 7.64
C SER A 144 11.55 -3.09 6.43
N ASN A 145 10.94 -1.91 6.64
CA ASN A 145 10.65 -0.98 5.56
C ASN A 145 11.91 -0.34 4.96
N ILE A 146 12.99 -0.16 5.76
CA ILE A 146 14.30 0.24 5.22
C ILE A 146 14.80 -0.82 4.24
N GLY A 147 14.71 -2.11 4.59
CA GLY A 147 15.07 -3.21 3.70
C GLY A 147 14.26 -3.20 2.40
N SER A 148 12.93 -3.02 2.51
CA SER A 148 12.05 -2.88 1.35
C SER A 148 12.38 -1.68 0.46
N LEU A 149 12.69 -0.52 1.06
CA LEU A 149 13.06 0.69 0.32
C LEU A 149 14.40 0.51 -0.41
N LEU A 150 15.39 -0.12 0.24
CA LEU A 150 16.68 -0.42 -0.38
C LEU A 150 16.53 -1.42 -1.52
N ALA A 151 15.67 -2.42 -1.39
CA ALA A 151 15.34 -3.34 -2.48
C ALA A 151 14.64 -2.63 -3.65
N LEU A 152 13.67 -1.77 -3.35
CA LEU A 152 12.93 -0.98 -4.34
C LEU A 152 13.84 -0.08 -5.17
N LEU A 153 14.79 0.61 -4.52
CA LEU A 153 15.77 1.46 -5.21
C LEU A 153 16.88 0.63 -5.85
N GLY A 154 17.38 -0.38 -5.14
CA GLY A 154 18.49 -1.21 -5.60
C GLY A 154 18.15 -2.03 -6.84
N TYR A 155 16.90 -2.44 -7.04
CA TYR A 155 16.53 -3.24 -8.19
C TYR A 155 16.78 -2.53 -9.54
N PRO A 156 16.12 -1.40 -9.86
CA PRO A 156 16.29 -0.73 -11.15
C PRO A 156 17.68 -0.10 -11.34
N PHE A 157 18.33 0.36 -10.26
CA PHE A 157 19.58 1.13 -10.37
C PHE A 157 20.85 0.29 -10.19
N LEU A 158 20.79 -0.85 -9.50
CA LEU A 158 21.95 -1.69 -9.21
C LEU A 158 21.80 -3.11 -9.76
N MET A 159 20.65 -3.76 -9.61
CA MET A 159 20.52 -5.17 -10.01
C MET A 159 20.19 -5.34 -11.49
N GLU A 160 19.21 -4.59 -12.00
CA GLU A 160 18.76 -4.70 -13.38
C GLU A 160 19.84 -4.41 -14.42
N PRO A 161 20.67 -3.34 -14.28
CA PRO A 161 21.70 -3.02 -15.27
C PRO A 161 22.91 -3.95 -15.22
N ASN A 162 23.22 -4.51 -14.04
CA ASN A 162 24.48 -5.22 -13.81
C ASN A 162 24.34 -6.75 -13.81
N LEU A 163 23.14 -7.30 -13.64
CA LEU A 163 22.92 -8.75 -13.50
C LEU A 163 21.87 -9.28 -14.48
N GLY A 164 22.18 -10.38 -15.17
CA GLY A 164 21.21 -11.13 -15.96
C GLY A 164 20.13 -11.79 -15.09
N ARG A 165 18.92 -12.01 -15.64
CA ARG A 165 17.75 -12.52 -14.88
C ARG A 165 18.01 -13.84 -14.13
N HIS A 166 18.77 -14.76 -14.72
CA HIS A 166 19.15 -16.02 -14.04
C HIS A 166 20.13 -15.82 -12.90
N ALA A 167 21.09 -14.90 -13.05
CA ALA A 167 22.00 -14.53 -11.97
C ALA A 167 21.23 -13.89 -10.81
N GLN A 168 20.28 -12.99 -11.11
CA GLN A 168 19.40 -12.40 -10.09
C GLN A 168 18.62 -13.48 -9.32
N ALA A 169 18.03 -14.47 -10.02
CA ALA A 169 17.32 -15.57 -9.39
C ALA A 169 18.22 -16.47 -8.53
N THR A 170 19.46 -16.70 -8.97
CA THR A 170 20.46 -17.45 -8.22
C THR A 170 20.85 -16.72 -6.93
N TRP A 171 21.15 -15.42 -7.02
CA TRP A 171 21.47 -14.59 -5.85
C TRP A 171 20.30 -14.45 -4.89
N TRP A 172 19.08 -14.39 -5.39
CA TRP A 172 17.88 -14.41 -4.56
C TRP A 172 17.73 -15.75 -3.82
N SER A 173 18.00 -16.88 -4.49
CA SER A 173 17.99 -18.22 -3.91
C SER A 173 19.05 -18.39 -2.81
N VAL A 174 20.27 -17.92 -3.05
CA VAL A 174 21.34 -17.82 -2.02
C VAL A 174 20.87 -16.96 -0.85
N GLY A 175 20.23 -15.82 -1.14
CA GLY A 175 19.64 -14.94 -0.15
C GLY A 175 18.60 -15.62 0.72
N LEU A 176 17.74 -16.47 0.14
CA LEU A 176 16.77 -17.28 0.88
C LEU A 176 17.46 -18.32 1.79
N GLY A 177 18.56 -18.93 1.33
CA GLY A 177 19.41 -19.80 2.17
C GLY A 177 19.99 -19.06 3.38
N ILE A 178 20.53 -17.86 3.17
CA ILE A 178 21.02 -16.99 4.26
C ILE A 178 19.88 -16.64 5.22
N PHE A 179 18.71 -16.28 4.68
CA PHE A 179 17.52 -16.04 5.47
C PHE A 179 17.16 -17.25 6.34
N ALA A 180 17.26 -18.48 5.82
CA ALA A 180 16.99 -19.69 6.58
C ALA A 180 17.94 -19.92 7.76
N VAL A 181 19.23 -19.62 7.57
CA VAL A 181 20.21 -19.65 8.68
C VAL A 181 19.85 -18.62 9.75
N LEU A 182 19.56 -17.38 9.35
CA LEU A 182 19.16 -16.30 10.26
C LEU A 182 17.83 -16.60 10.97
N ALA A 183 16.87 -17.20 10.26
CA ALA A 183 15.58 -17.62 10.82
C ALA A 183 15.77 -18.73 11.86
N THR A 184 16.64 -19.69 11.57
CA THR A 184 17.00 -20.78 12.50
C THR A 184 17.64 -20.23 13.76
N TRP A 185 18.56 -19.25 13.67
CA TRP A 185 19.17 -18.62 14.82
C TRP A 185 18.14 -17.94 15.74
N CYS A 186 17.21 -17.18 15.16
CA CYS A 186 16.08 -16.60 15.91
C CYS A 186 15.20 -17.68 16.53
N GLY A 187 14.87 -18.74 15.79
CA GLY A 187 14.06 -19.87 16.24
C GLY A 187 14.68 -20.62 17.43
N VAL A 188 15.98 -20.90 17.39
CA VAL A 188 16.74 -21.51 18.49
C VAL A 188 16.71 -20.63 19.74
N THR A 189 16.84 -19.31 19.57
CA THR A 189 16.75 -18.35 20.68
C THR A 189 15.39 -18.42 21.38
N VAL A 190 14.30 -18.46 20.59
CA VAL A 190 12.93 -18.61 21.11
C VAL A 190 12.74 -19.97 21.76
N TRP A 191 13.26 -21.02 21.14
CA TRP A 191 13.13 -22.40 21.60
C TRP A 191 13.70 -22.60 23.01
N HIS A 192 14.89 -22.07 23.26
CA HIS A 192 15.53 -22.17 24.58
C HIS A 192 14.79 -21.35 25.64
N ARG A 193 14.34 -20.13 25.30
CA ARG A 193 13.63 -19.25 26.24
C ARG A 193 12.19 -19.68 26.53
N ALA A 194 11.55 -20.40 25.62
CA ALA A 194 10.19 -20.92 25.80
C ALA A 194 10.03 -21.82 27.02
N SER A 195 11.12 -22.45 27.50
CA SER A 195 11.12 -23.29 28.71
C SER A 195 10.99 -22.47 30.00
N SER A 196 11.31 -21.17 29.96
CA SER A 196 11.33 -20.26 31.11
C SER A 196 10.13 -19.31 31.15
N THR A 197 9.31 -19.24 30.08
CA THR A 197 8.23 -18.25 29.93
C THR A 197 6.89 -18.68 30.55
N THR A 198 6.69 -19.97 30.83
CA THR A 198 5.44 -20.50 31.41
C THR A 198 5.10 -19.84 32.76
N THR A 199 6.10 -19.40 33.53
CA THR A 199 5.93 -18.84 34.87
C THR A 199 5.56 -17.35 34.92
N VAL A 200 5.73 -16.59 33.83
CA VAL A 200 5.56 -15.12 33.83
C VAL A 200 4.18 -14.67 33.32
N LYS A 201 3.51 -15.51 32.51
CA LYS A 201 2.22 -15.17 31.88
C LYS A 201 1.05 -15.03 32.86
N GLU A 202 1.18 -15.57 34.07
CA GLU A 202 0.17 -15.46 35.14
C GLU A 202 0.27 -14.17 35.97
N MET A 203 1.42 -13.48 35.99
CA MET A 203 1.62 -12.28 36.83
C MET A 203 1.30 -10.95 36.14
N THR A 204 1.21 -10.90 34.81
CA THR A 204 1.00 -9.66 34.05
C THR A 204 -0.39 -9.58 33.39
N ASN A 205 -1.43 -10.08 34.07
CA ASN A 205 -2.82 -9.67 33.81
C ASN A 205 -3.05 -8.25 34.35
N GLU A 206 -2.15 -7.31 34.03
CA GLU A 206 -2.49 -5.90 34.17
C GLU A 206 -3.57 -5.61 33.14
N ASP A 207 -4.65 -4.99 33.62
CA ASP A 207 -5.89 -4.67 32.93
C ASP A 207 -5.62 -3.78 31.70
N GLU A 208 -5.17 -4.40 30.60
CA GLU A 208 -4.91 -3.72 29.34
C GLU A 208 -6.25 -3.29 28.75
N GLY A 209 -6.55 -2.00 28.92
CA GLY A 209 -7.79 -1.35 28.50
C GLY A 209 -8.36 -1.92 27.19
N VAL A 210 -9.65 -2.22 27.22
CA VAL A 210 -10.38 -2.82 26.11
C VAL A 210 -10.18 -1.99 24.84
N ILE A 211 -9.55 -2.58 23.81
CA ILE A 211 -9.38 -1.92 22.52
C ILE A 211 -10.74 -1.83 21.85
N SER A 212 -11.23 -0.60 21.67
CA SER A 212 -12.51 -0.33 21.02
C SER A 212 -12.55 -0.88 19.59
N GLY A 213 -13.73 -1.37 19.15
CA GLY A 213 -13.93 -1.80 17.76
C GLY A 213 -13.58 -0.72 16.74
N PHE A 214 -13.80 0.55 17.08
CA PHE A 214 -13.42 1.68 16.24
C PHE A 214 -11.90 1.83 16.09
N GLN A 215 -11.13 1.56 17.15
CA GLN A 215 -9.66 1.56 17.06
C GLN A 215 -9.17 0.45 16.14
N ARG A 216 -9.78 -0.74 16.18
CA ARG A 216 -9.47 -1.84 15.24
C ARG A 216 -9.85 -1.47 13.80
N PHE A 217 -10.98 -0.81 13.61
CA PHE A 217 -11.37 -0.27 12.30
C PHE A 217 -10.32 0.71 11.77
N LEU A 218 -9.79 1.61 12.61
CA LEU A 218 -8.74 2.56 12.21
C LEU A 218 -7.41 1.88 11.88
N TRP A 219 -7.07 0.74 12.51
CA TRP A 219 -5.90 -0.06 12.13
C TRP A 219 -5.98 -0.58 10.69
N PHE A 220 -7.20 -0.77 10.18
CA PHE A 220 -7.47 -1.18 8.81
C PHE A 220 -7.65 0.03 7.87
N ALA A 221 -8.47 1.00 8.26
CA ALA A 221 -8.89 2.09 7.38
C ALA A 221 -7.78 3.12 7.10
N LEU A 222 -6.90 3.42 8.08
CA LEU A 222 -5.81 4.39 7.87
C LEU A 222 -4.73 3.88 6.90
N PRO A 223 -4.32 2.59 6.93
CA PRO A 223 -3.46 2.03 5.88
C PRO A 223 -4.16 1.88 4.53
N ALA A 224 -5.45 1.51 4.51
CA ALA A 224 -6.25 1.43 3.29
C ALA A 224 -6.29 2.79 2.56
N CYS A 225 -6.80 3.81 3.26
CA CYS A 225 -6.17 5.13 3.39
C CYS A 225 -5.02 5.49 2.43
N GLY A 226 -3.82 5.34 2.99
CA GLY A 226 -2.57 5.64 2.33
C GLY A 226 -2.30 4.82 1.07
N VAL A 227 -2.76 3.56 0.98
CA VAL A 227 -2.60 2.77 -0.26
C VAL A 227 -3.48 3.29 -1.38
N VAL A 228 -4.74 3.66 -1.09
CA VAL A 228 -5.62 4.30 -2.08
C VAL A 228 -4.97 5.58 -2.60
N LEU A 229 -4.47 6.43 -1.71
CA LEU A 229 -3.77 7.66 -2.10
C LEU A 229 -2.48 7.41 -2.88
N LEU A 230 -1.69 6.41 -2.49
CA LEU A 230 -0.49 5.99 -3.22
C LEU A 230 -0.83 5.63 -4.67
N LEU A 231 -1.77 4.70 -4.86
CA LEU A 231 -2.11 4.21 -6.19
C LEU A 231 -2.84 5.26 -7.02
N ALA A 232 -3.76 6.00 -6.40
CA ALA A 232 -4.42 7.11 -7.04
C ALA A 232 -3.36 8.13 -7.51
N ILE A 233 -2.58 8.74 -6.62
CA ILE A 233 -1.62 9.77 -7.02
C ILE A 233 -0.64 9.25 -8.08
N THR A 234 -0.21 7.99 -7.99
CA THR A 234 0.61 7.34 -9.04
C THR A 234 -0.10 7.31 -10.39
N ASN A 235 -1.37 6.91 -10.44
CA ASN A 235 -2.18 6.91 -11.66
C ASN A 235 -2.33 8.33 -12.25
N LYS A 236 -2.63 9.35 -11.42
CA LYS A 236 -2.74 10.75 -11.88
C LYS A 236 -1.42 11.23 -12.50
N ILE A 237 -0.30 10.97 -11.82
CA ILE A 237 1.04 11.29 -12.33
C ILE A 237 1.32 10.57 -13.66
N CYS A 238 0.93 9.30 -13.80
CA CYS A 238 1.14 8.53 -15.02
C CYS A 238 0.29 9.04 -16.20
N GLN A 239 -0.89 9.60 -15.94
CA GLN A 239 -1.76 10.23 -16.95
C GLN A 239 -1.19 11.57 -17.44
N ASP A 240 -0.64 12.38 -16.53
CA ASP A 240 -0.18 13.74 -16.87
C ASP A 240 1.20 13.78 -17.55
N ILE A 241 2.04 12.75 -17.39
CA ILE A 241 3.41 12.69 -17.94
C ILE A 241 3.55 11.60 -18.99
N ALA A 242 3.70 10.35 -18.53
CA ALA A 242 3.80 9.13 -19.32
C ALA A 242 3.80 7.93 -18.37
N VAL A 243 3.29 6.79 -18.82
CA VAL A 243 3.33 5.53 -18.07
C VAL A 243 4.74 4.93 -18.18
N ILE A 244 5.65 5.32 -17.29
CA ILE A 244 7.01 4.76 -17.21
C ILE A 244 7.12 3.94 -15.91
N PRO A 245 7.55 2.66 -15.95
CA PRO A 245 7.69 1.83 -14.75
C PRO A 245 8.54 2.46 -13.64
N PHE A 246 9.57 3.25 -14.00
CA PHE A 246 10.39 4.00 -13.06
C PHE A 246 9.62 5.05 -12.26
N LEU A 247 8.52 5.59 -12.81
CA LEU A 247 7.74 6.64 -12.17
C LEU A 247 7.01 6.12 -10.92
N TRP A 248 6.88 4.81 -10.77
CA TRP A 248 6.22 4.14 -9.62
C TRP A 248 7.17 4.00 -8.42
N VAL A 249 8.48 3.99 -8.66
CA VAL A 249 9.51 3.88 -7.61
C VAL A 249 9.42 5.05 -6.64
N LEU A 250 9.15 6.25 -7.14
CA LEU A 250 9.15 7.48 -6.35
C LEU A 250 7.95 7.57 -5.38
N PRO A 251 6.68 7.43 -5.83
CA PRO A 251 5.53 7.36 -4.93
C PRO A 251 5.64 6.23 -3.90
N LEU A 252 6.01 5.03 -4.33
CA LEU A 252 6.14 3.88 -3.43
C LEU A 252 7.30 4.07 -2.43
N GLY A 253 8.40 4.68 -2.86
CA GLY A 253 9.52 5.03 -2.00
C GLY A 253 9.12 6.02 -0.91
N LEU A 254 8.37 7.08 -1.25
CA LEU A 254 7.82 8.02 -0.28
C LEU A 254 6.85 7.33 0.69
N TYR A 255 5.98 6.44 0.19
CA TYR A 255 5.08 5.65 1.03
C TYR A 255 5.85 4.81 2.05
N LEU A 256 6.87 4.05 1.63
CA LEU A 256 7.71 3.26 2.54
C LEU A 256 8.45 4.15 3.54
N LEU A 257 8.98 5.30 3.08
CA LEU A 257 9.66 6.27 3.94
C LEU A 257 8.76 6.75 5.07
N THR A 258 7.46 6.96 4.82
CA THR A 258 6.54 7.35 5.89
C THR A 258 6.36 6.27 6.96
N PHE A 259 6.35 4.98 6.61
CA PHE A 259 6.36 3.90 7.59
C PHE A 259 7.68 3.87 8.39
N ILE A 260 8.83 4.04 7.73
CA ILE A 260 10.14 4.11 8.39
C ILE A 260 10.14 5.21 9.44
N ILE A 261 9.74 6.42 9.07
CA ILE A 261 9.73 7.60 9.94
C ILE A 261 8.72 7.40 11.09
N SER A 262 7.49 6.99 10.79
CA SER A 262 6.43 6.86 11.80
C SER A 262 6.71 5.75 12.82
N PHE A 263 7.31 4.63 12.41
CA PHE A 263 7.58 3.49 13.30
C PHE A 263 8.97 3.52 13.98
N ASP A 264 9.91 4.37 13.53
CA ASP A 264 11.19 4.53 14.24
C ASP A 264 11.01 5.19 15.60
N SER A 265 10.26 6.31 15.65
CA SER A 265 10.14 7.09 16.88
C SER A 265 8.89 7.97 16.90
N PRO A 266 8.18 8.06 18.05
CA PRO A 266 7.01 8.94 18.20
C PRO A 266 7.34 10.44 18.08
N ARG A 267 8.62 10.83 18.08
CA ARG A 267 9.04 12.24 17.98
C ARG A 267 8.76 12.87 16.61
N TRP A 268 8.72 12.05 15.55
CA TRP A 268 8.61 12.50 14.17
C TRP A 268 7.20 12.93 13.80
N TYR A 269 6.21 12.13 14.18
CA TYR A 269 4.81 12.45 13.94
C TYR A 269 4.20 13.24 15.09
N ARG A 270 4.16 14.56 14.95
CA ARG A 270 3.44 15.46 15.86
C ARG A 270 2.29 16.15 15.13
N ARG A 271 1.05 15.89 15.56
CA ARG A 271 -0.19 16.47 15.00
C ARG A 271 -0.11 17.98 14.79
N ARG A 272 0.56 18.71 15.69
CA ARG A 272 0.72 20.18 15.62
C ARG A 272 1.37 20.69 14.33
N PHE A 273 2.19 19.86 13.68
CA PHE A 273 2.86 20.22 12.43
C PHE A 273 2.21 19.54 11.24
N TRP A 274 1.95 18.23 11.35
CA TRP A 274 1.46 17.44 10.22
C TRP A 274 0.00 17.71 9.86
N LEU A 275 -0.87 18.08 10.81
CA LEU A 275 -2.27 18.39 10.48
C LEU A 275 -2.44 19.73 9.75
N PRO A 276 -1.78 20.83 10.16
CA PRO A 276 -1.78 22.05 9.34
C PRO A 276 -1.16 21.83 7.96
N ALA A 277 -0.04 21.10 7.89
CA ALA A 277 0.61 20.77 6.61
C ALA A 277 -0.32 19.94 5.71
N LEU A 278 -1.05 18.98 6.29
CA LEU A 278 -2.05 18.20 5.56
C LEU A 278 -3.09 19.11 4.93
N VAL A 279 -3.58 20.12 5.65
CA VAL A 279 -4.67 20.94 5.12
C VAL A 279 -4.19 21.86 4.01
N VAL A 280 -2.96 22.39 4.12
CA VAL A 280 -2.33 23.10 3.00
C VAL A 280 -2.20 22.16 1.79
N ALA A 281 -1.71 20.93 1.99
CA ALA A 281 -1.56 19.95 0.91
C ALA A 281 -2.91 19.58 0.25
N LEU A 282 -3.97 19.39 1.04
CA LEU A 282 -5.32 19.13 0.55
C LEU A 282 -5.86 20.32 -0.25
N ALA A 283 -5.71 21.55 0.26
CA ALA A 283 -6.18 22.76 -0.42
C ALA A 283 -5.44 22.98 -1.75
N VAL A 284 -4.10 22.80 -1.76
CA VAL A 284 -3.29 22.89 -2.98
C VAL A 284 -3.70 21.82 -3.99
N THR A 285 -3.96 20.59 -3.55
CA THR A 285 -4.37 19.50 -4.45
C THR A 285 -5.74 19.77 -5.05
N ALA A 286 -6.71 20.20 -4.25
CA ALA A 286 -8.03 20.59 -4.75
C ALA A 286 -7.93 21.76 -5.75
N TRP A 287 -7.08 22.74 -5.46
CA TRP A 287 -6.82 23.86 -6.36
C TRP A 287 -6.23 23.40 -7.70
N LEU A 288 -5.26 22.48 -7.70
CA LEU A 288 -4.72 21.88 -8.93
C LEU A 288 -5.80 21.13 -9.73
N MET A 289 -6.64 20.35 -9.05
CA MET A 289 -7.69 19.57 -9.70
C MET A 289 -8.79 20.45 -10.32
N LEU A 290 -9.17 21.54 -9.65
CA LEU A 290 -10.08 22.53 -10.23
C LEU A 290 -9.44 23.27 -11.42
N GLY A 291 -8.11 23.43 -11.38
CA GLY A 291 -7.31 24.01 -12.46
C GLY A 291 -7.39 23.26 -13.78
N ASP A 292 -7.64 21.95 -13.75
CA ASP A 292 -7.85 21.15 -14.95
C ASP A 292 -9.23 21.44 -15.61
N HIS A 293 -10.09 22.24 -14.95
CA HIS A 293 -11.46 22.58 -15.38
C HIS A 293 -11.77 24.09 -15.32
N THR A 294 -10.80 24.95 -15.63
CA THR A 294 -10.90 26.43 -15.53
C THR A 294 -12.16 27.01 -16.16
N ILE A 295 -12.54 26.54 -17.35
CA ILE A 295 -13.75 27.00 -18.06
C ILE A 295 -15.01 26.77 -17.22
N THR A 296 -15.27 25.54 -16.78
CA THR A 296 -16.46 25.20 -16.00
C THR A 296 -16.46 25.89 -14.63
N VAL A 297 -15.28 25.97 -14.00
CA VAL A 297 -15.16 26.68 -12.72
C VAL A 297 -15.44 28.17 -12.88
N SER A 298 -15.03 28.79 -13.99
CA SER A 298 -15.33 30.20 -14.26
C SER A 298 -16.84 30.45 -14.49
N GLU A 299 -17.52 29.52 -15.16
CA GLU A 299 -18.98 29.57 -15.36
C GLU A 299 -19.73 29.45 -14.02
N TRP A 300 -19.29 28.56 -13.13
CA TRP A 300 -20.03 28.23 -11.90
C TRP A 300 -19.64 29.12 -10.71
N PHE A 301 -18.39 29.57 -10.67
CA PHE A 301 -17.77 30.23 -9.51
C PHE A 301 -16.98 31.48 -9.93
N GLY A 302 -17.56 32.34 -10.78
CA GLY A 302 -16.93 33.51 -11.39
C GLY A 302 -15.85 34.25 -10.57
N PRO A 303 -16.10 34.66 -9.30
CA PRO A 303 -15.09 35.35 -8.49
C PRO A 303 -13.85 34.51 -8.12
N LEU A 304 -13.96 33.18 -8.11
CA LEU A 304 -12.87 32.25 -7.81
C LEU A 304 -12.08 31.84 -9.06
N ALA A 305 -12.56 32.18 -10.26
CA ALA A 305 -11.94 31.81 -11.53
C ALA A 305 -10.49 32.27 -11.62
N PHE A 306 -10.18 33.49 -11.18
CA PHE A 306 -8.82 34.04 -11.24
C PHE A 306 -7.81 33.23 -10.39
N ILE A 307 -8.28 32.63 -9.30
CA ILE A 307 -7.43 31.80 -8.43
C ILE A 307 -7.11 30.50 -9.16
N VAL A 308 -8.12 29.89 -9.78
CA VAL A 308 -8.03 28.58 -10.44
C VAL A 308 -7.31 28.66 -11.78
N GLU A 309 -7.41 29.76 -12.51
CA GLU A 309 -6.65 29.99 -13.76
C GLU A 309 -5.13 29.88 -13.54
N LYS A 310 -4.64 30.36 -12.39
CA LYS A 310 -3.23 30.20 -12.04
C LYS A 310 -2.81 28.73 -11.88
N ALA A 311 -3.72 27.83 -11.50
CA ALA A 311 -3.41 26.41 -11.36
C ALA A 311 -3.10 25.74 -12.71
N GLU A 312 -3.80 26.17 -13.77
CA GLU A 312 -3.57 25.69 -15.13
C GLU A 312 -2.14 26.02 -15.61
N SER A 313 -1.65 27.20 -15.23
CA SER A 313 -0.29 27.66 -15.58
C SER A 313 0.86 26.96 -14.82
N VAL A 314 0.56 26.11 -13.83
CA VAL A 314 1.58 25.39 -13.08
C VAL A 314 2.22 24.33 -13.98
N GLY A 315 3.54 24.46 -14.20
CA GLY A 315 4.30 23.51 -15.02
C GLY A 315 4.23 22.06 -14.51
N THR A 316 4.30 21.10 -15.42
CA THR A 316 4.10 19.66 -15.15
C THR A 316 5.00 19.12 -14.02
N PHE A 317 6.28 19.49 -13.99
CA PHE A 317 7.19 19.05 -12.93
C PHE A 317 6.85 19.64 -11.56
N ALA A 318 6.28 20.85 -11.51
CA ALA A 318 5.80 21.44 -10.27
C ALA A 318 4.51 20.72 -9.79
N LYS A 319 3.57 20.40 -10.70
CA LYS A 319 2.39 19.57 -10.37
C LYS A 319 2.81 18.22 -9.79
N LEU A 320 3.79 17.55 -10.42
CA LEU A 320 4.38 16.30 -9.91
C LEU A 320 4.89 16.46 -8.48
N GLY A 321 5.72 17.48 -8.22
CA GLY A 321 6.27 17.77 -6.89
C GLY A 321 5.18 18.01 -5.84
N LEU A 322 4.10 18.72 -6.20
CA LEU A 322 2.96 19.00 -5.32
C LEU A 322 2.15 17.74 -5.01
N TYR A 323 1.90 16.87 -6.00
CA TYR A 323 1.21 15.60 -5.77
C TYR A 323 2.03 14.65 -4.88
N LEU A 324 3.34 14.54 -5.11
CA LEU A 324 4.25 13.73 -4.28
C LEU A 324 4.36 14.27 -2.84
N THR A 325 4.37 15.59 -2.69
CA THR A 325 4.35 16.24 -1.36
C THR A 325 3.05 15.94 -0.64
N THR A 326 1.91 16.00 -1.34
CA THR A 326 0.60 15.65 -0.79
C THR A 326 0.53 14.18 -0.40
N LEU A 327 1.05 13.28 -1.25
CA LEU A 327 1.16 11.86 -0.94
C LEU A 327 1.95 11.63 0.35
N PHE A 328 3.14 12.22 0.45
CA PHE A 328 4.02 12.07 1.60
C PHE A 328 3.36 12.58 2.89
N ILE A 329 2.79 13.79 2.88
CA ILE A 329 2.11 14.36 4.05
C ILE A 329 0.90 13.52 4.45
N SER A 330 0.09 13.11 3.49
CA SER A 330 -1.09 12.26 3.72
C SER A 330 -0.73 10.92 4.34
N CYS A 331 0.27 10.24 3.78
CA CYS A 331 0.77 8.97 4.30
C CYS A 331 1.42 9.13 5.67
N MET A 332 2.16 10.22 5.91
CA MET A 332 2.72 10.54 7.22
C MET A 332 1.63 10.67 8.30
N VAL A 333 0.49 11.28 7.95
CA VAL A 333 -0.67 11.37 8.85
C VAL A 333 -1.30 9.99 9.06
N CYS A 334 -1.62 9.24 8.00
CA CYS A 334 -2.17 7.88 8.10
C CYS A 334 -1.30 6.96 8.97
N HIS A 335 -0.01 6.86 8.65
CA HIS A 335 0.93 5.97 9.33
C HIS A 335 1.31 6.49 10.72
N GLY A 336 1.39 7.81 10.90
CA GLY A 336 1.59 8.43 12.20
C GLY A 336 0.44 8.14 13.17
N GLU A 337 -0.80 8.30 12.71
CA GLU A 337 -1.98 7.99 13.53
C GLU A 337 -2.11 6.48 13.79
N VAL A 338 -1.90 5.62 12.79
CA VAL A 338 -1.96 4.17 13.02
C VAL A 338 -0.89 3.70 14.00
N TYR A 339 0.32 4.29 13.96
CA TYR A 339 1.38 4.01 14.92
C TYR A 339 1.03 4.49 16.33
N ARG A 340 0.35 5.63 16.47
CA ARG A 340 -0.14 6.12 17.77
C ARG A 340 -1.22 5.22 18.36
N LEU A 341 -2.00 4.55 17.52
CA LEU A 341 -3.05 3.60 17.91
C LEU A 341 -2.53 2.17 18.16
N ARG A 342 -1.21 1.94 18.07
CA ARG A 342 -0.61 0.61 18.22
C ARG A 342 -0.93 0.00 19.60
N PRO A 343 -1.22 -1.31 19.67
CA PRO A 343 -1.51 -1.97 20.94
C PRO A 343 -0.24 -2.30 21.74
N SER A 344 -0.40 -2.98 22.87
CA SER A 344 0.67 -3.72 23.52
C SER A 344 1.23 -4.84 22.63
N ALA A 345 2.37 -5.41 23.03
CA ALA A 345 3.00 -6.51 22.31
C ALA A 345 2.12 -7.78 22.20
N GLN A 346 1.13 -7.95 23.09
CA GLN A 346 0.26 -9.13 23.08
C GLN A 346 -0.66 -9.19 21.86
N ARG A 347 -1.09 -8.03 21.33
CA ARG A 347 -2.00 -7.92 20.17
C ARG A 347 -1.26 -7.51 18.88
N LEU A 348 0.07 -7.60 18.88
CA LEU A 348 0.95 -7.12 17.82
C LEU A 348 0.66 -7.73 16.45
N THR A 349 0.48 -9.05 16.38
CA THR A 349 0.25 -9.73 15.10
C THR A 349 -1.12 -9.39 14.51
N GLY A 350 -2.15 -9.24 15.36
CA GLY A 350 -3.48 -8.81 14.92
C GLY A 350 -3.48 -7.38 14.38
N TYR A 351 -2.70 -6.50 15.02
CA TYR A 351 -2.49 -5.12 14.54
C TYR A 351 -1.86 -5.09 13.15
N PHE A 352 -0.75 -5.81 12.95
CA PHE A 352 -0.12 -5.88 11.63
C PHE A 352 -1.00 -6.56 10.59
N LEU A 353 -1.76 -7.59 10.98
CA LEU A 353 -2.75 -8.22 10.10
C LEU A 353 -3.79 -7.20 9.61
N SER A 354 -4.35 -6.38 10.51
CA SER A 354 -5.27 -5.29 10.11
C SER A 354 -4.62 -4.28 9.17
N ILE A 355 -3.35 -3.91 9.41
CA ILE A 355 -2.61 -3.01 8.51
C ILE A 355 -2.48 -3.63 7.11
N SER A 356 -2.03 -4.89 7.03
CA SER A 356 -1.87 -5.60 5.75
C SER A 356 -3.20 -5.79 5.01
N ALA A 357 -4.28 -6.10 5.74
CA ALA A 357 -5.62 -6.24 5.18
C ALA A 357 -6.13 -4.91 4.62
N GLY A 358 -5.94 -3.82 5.36
CA GLY A 358 -6.27 -2.47 4.91
C GLY A 358 -5.53 -2.11 3.62
N GLY A 359 -4.22 -2.34 3.60
CA GLY A 359 -3.41 -2.10 2.40
C GLY A 359 -3.84 -2.94 1.20
N ALA A 360 -4.12 -4.23 1.39
CA ALA A 360 -4.60 -5.11 0.31
C ALA A 360 -5.96 -4.65 -0.25
N VAL A 361 -6.91 -4.26 0.63
CA VAL A 361 -8.22 -3.76 0.20
C VAL A 361 -8.11 -2.42 -0.51
N GLY A 362 -7.29 -1.49 -0.01
CA GLY A 362 -7.03 -0.22 -0.70
C GLY A 362 -6.41 -0.44 -2.08
N GLY A 363 -5.51 -1.42 -2.19
CA GLY A 363 -4.90 -1.85 -3.45
C GLY A 363 -5.91 -2.40 -4.44
N LEU A 364 -6.70 -3.38 -4.01
CA LEU A 364 -7.76 -4.00 -4.81
C LEU A 364 -8.81 -2.99 -5.24
N PHE A 365 -9.14 -2.02 -4.37
CA PHE A 365 -10.07 -0.96 -4.70
C PHE A 365 -9.58 -0.14 -5.90
N VAL A 366 -8.35 0.40 -5.87
CA VAL A 366 -7.86 1.24 -6.97
C VAL A 366 -7.52 0.44 -8.23
N ALA A 367 -6.88 -0.72 -8.10
CA ALA A 367 -6.38 -1.48 -9.25
C ALA A 367 -7.44 -2.38 -9.91
N GLY A 368 -8.47 -2.78 -9.17
CA GLY A 368 -9.50 -3.73 -9.64
C GLY A 368 -10.91 -3.14 -9.67
N VAL A 369 -11.36 -2.54 -8.56
CA VAL A 369 -12.76 -2.12 -8.42
C VAL A 369 -13.04 -0.77 -9.09
N ALA A 370 -12.19 0.22 -8.88
CA ALA A 370 -12.37 1.59 -9.39
C ALA A 370 -12.53 1.64 -10.92
N PRO A 371 -11.71 0.93 -11.74
CA PRO A 371 -11.88 0.93 -13.20
C PRO A 371 -13.16 0.24 -13.69
N LEU A 372 -13.80 -0.59 -12.85
CA LEU A 372 -15.04 -1.30 -13.21
C LEU A 372 -16.30 -0.50 -12.84
N ILE A 373 -16.22 0.32 -11.79
CA ILE A 373 -17.37 1.08 -11.26
C ILE A 373 -17.36 2.51 -11.78
N PHE A 374 -16.18 3.13 -11.88
CA PHE A 374 -16.08 4.52 -12.29
C PHE A 374 -15.82 4.64 -13.78
N LEU A 375 -16.53 5.59 -14.38
CA LEU A 375 -16.38 5.94 -15.78
C LEU A 375 -15.11 6.77 -16.02
N ASN A 376 -14.62 7.44 -14.98
CA ASN A 376 -13.42 8.26 -14.97
C ASN A 376 -12.65 8.09 -13.66
N TYR A 377 -11.55 8.80 -13.58
CA TYR A 377 -10.57 8.71 -12.52
C TYR A 377 -11.05 9.42 -11.23
N PHE A 378 -11.86 8.73 -10.42
CA PHE A 378 -12.44 9.29 -9.18
C PHE A 378 -11.77 8.79 -7.90
N GLU A 379 -10.86 7.83 -7.97
CA GLU A 379 -10.19 7.26 -6.80
C GLU A 379 -9.37 8.30 -6.00
N LEU A 380 -8.79 9.32 -6.64
CA LEU A 380 -8.06 10.39 -5.94
C LEU A 380 -9.01 11.23 -5.08
N HIS A 381 -10.12 11.67 -5.67
CA HIS A 381 -11.17 12.42 -4.96
C HIS A 381 -11.64 11.65 -3.73
N MET A 382 -11.97 10.37 -3.91
CA MET A 382 -12.45 9.50 -2.85
C MET A 382 -11.38 9.25 -1.77
N GLY A 383 -10.11 9.07 -2.16
CA GLY A 383 -9.01 8.90 -1.23
C GLY A 383 -8.80 10.14 -0.33
N LEU A 384 -8.85 11.34 -0.90
CA LEU A 384 -8.67 12.59 -0.16
C LEU A 384 -9.86 12.87 0.77
N MET A 385 -11.08 12.59 0.33
CA MET A 385 -12.28 12.64 1.17
C MET A 385 -12.20 11.64 2.34
N MET A 386 -11.85 10.39 2.03
CA MET A 386 -11.66 9.34 3.04
C MET A 386 -10.61 9.74 4.08
N LEU A 387 -9.49 10.34 3.66
CA LEU A 387 -8.47 10.85 4.57
C LEU A 387 -9.03 11.90 5.54
N ALA A 388 -9.73 12.92 5.02
CA ALA A 388 -10.33 13.96 5.83
C ALA A 388 -11.32 13.38 6.86
N THR A 389 -12.17 12.43 6.45
CA THR A 389 -13.13 11.76 7.33
C THR A 389 -12.45 10.90 8.39
N LEU A 390 -11.39 10.16 8.05
CA LEU A 390 -10.67 9.34 9.02
C LEU A 390 -9.93 10.19 10.06
N VAL A 391 -9.30 11.29 9.63
CA VAL A 391 -8.63 12.23 10.54
C VAL A 391 -9.65 12.87 11.49
N LEU A 392 -10.84 13.24 11.00
CA LEU A 392 -11.96 13.67 11.84
C LEU A 392 -12.30 12.63 12.91
N GLY A 393 -12.50 11.37 12.51
CA GLY A 393 -12.84 10.28 13.41
C GLY A 393 -11.77 10.04 14.47
N VAL A 394 -10.48 10.12 14.09
CA VAL A 394 -9.35 10.01 15.02
C VAL A 394 -9.35 11.14 16.04
N LEU A 395 -9.52 12.39 15.59
CA LEU A 395 -9.49 13.55 16.47
C LEU A 395 -10.72 13.59 17.39
N TYR A 396 -11.90 13.21 16.89
CA TYR A 396 -13.13 13.14 17.66
C TYR A 396 -13.02 12.17 18.83
N ARG A 397 -12.29 11.05 18.68
CA ARG A 397 -12.13 10.03 19.73
C ARG A 397 -11.01 10.31 20.72
N ASP A 398 -10.04 11.16 20.39
CA ASP A 398 -8.92 11.44 21.29
C ASP A 398 -9.30 12.54 22.29
N PRO A 399 -9.42 12.25 23.60
CA PRO A 399 -9.79 13.25 24.61
C PRO A 399 -8.74 14.35 24.80
N ARG A 400 -7.50 14.07 24.40
CA ARG A 400 -6.41 15.04 24.40
C ARG A 400 -6.35 15.84 23.09
N SER A 401 -7.27 15.59 22.17
CA SER A 401 -7.34 16.37 20.94
C SER A 401 -7.75 17.82 21.25
N PRO A 402 -7.26 18.78 20.45
CA PRO A 402 -7.77 20.15 20.53
C PRO A 402 -9.26 20.27 20.23
N LEU A 403 -9.89 19.26 19.62
CA LEU A 403 -11.34 19.20 19.37
C LEU A 403 -12.12 19.01 20.68
N GLN A 404 -11.72 18.05 21.51
CA GLN A 404 -12.40 17.80 22.80
C GLN A 404 -12.02 18.84 23.86
N GLN A 405 -10.83 19.43 23.78
CA GLN A 405 -10.36 20.44 24.73
C GLN A 405 -10.83 21.87 24.43
N GLY A 406 -11.64 22.09 23.39
CA GLY A 406 -12.29 23.38 23.09
C GLY A 406 -11.37 24.56 22.70
N THR A 407 -10.04 24.37 22.72
CA THR A 407 -9.05 25.45 22.63
C THR A 407 -8.61 25.80 21.21
N ARG A 408 -9.00 25.01 20.18
CA ARG A 408 -8.60 25.25 18.78
C ARG A 408 -9.73 25.00 17.78
N ARG A 409 -10.65 25.97 17.69
CA ARG A 409 -11.77 25.98 16.73
C ARG A 409 -11.34 25.86 15.25
N TRP A 410 -10.10 26.22 14.91
CA TRP A 410 -9.58 26.07 13.55
C TRP A 410 -9.53 24.61 13.06
N ALA A 411 -9.44 23.62 13.95
CA ALA A 411 -9.50 22.21 13.57
C ALA A 411 -10.85 21.82 12.96
N TRP A 412 -11.94 22.52 13.32
CA TRP A 412 -13.25 22.39 12.67
C TRP A 412 -13.28 23.01 11.28
N VAL A 413 -12.70 24.19 11.14
CA VAL A 413 -12.68 24.94 9.87
C VAL A 413 -12.00 24.14 8.76
N LEU A 414 -10.90 23.44 9.07
CA LEU A 414 -10.14 22.67 8.09
C LEU A 414 -10.86 21.40 7.61
N LEU A 415 -11.75 20.82 8.44
CA LEU A 415 -12.46 19.58 8.15
C LEU A 415 -13.86 19.81 7.57
N LEU A 416 -14.48 20.93 7.91
CA LEU A 416 -15.74 21.40 7.33
C LEU A 416 -15.55 22.04 5.94
N ILE A 417 -14.35 22.53 5.60
CA ILE A 417 -14.06 23.06 4.25
C ILE A 417 -13.54 21.97 3.31
N GLY A 418 -12.72 21.04 3.80
CA GLY A 418 -12.12 19.99 2.95
C GLY A 418 -13.14 19.03 2.32
N LEU A 419 -14.14 18.57 3.08
CA LEU A 419 -15.16 17.64 2.56
C LEU A 419 -16.02 18.26 1.44
N PRO A 420 -16.59 19.47 1.62
CA PRO A 420 -17.26 20.17 0.53
C PRO A 420 -16.34 20.49 -0.63
N LEU A 421 -15.09 20.90 -0.37
CA LEU A 421 -14.13 21.25 -1.42
C LEU A 421 -13.84 20.04 -2.34
N PHE A 422 -13.56 18.86 -1.78
CA PHE A 422 -13.37 17.67 -2.60
C PHE A 422 -14.67 17.17 -3.24
N GLY A 423 -15.81 17.34 -2.55
CA GLY A 423 -17.13 17.15 -3.15
C GLY A 423 -17.33 18.03 -4.38
N THR A 424 -16.95 19.31 -4.32
CA THR A 424 -17.03 20.22 -5.47
C THR A 424 -16.10 19.81 -6.61
N THR A 425 -14.86 19.40 -6.30
CA THR A 425 -13.93 18.90 -7.34
C THR A 425 -14.50 17.68 -8.07
N LEU A 426 -15.10 16.74 -7.31
CA LEU A 426 -15.72 15.54 -7.86
C LEU A 426 -16.93 15.87 -8.74
N VAL A 427 -17.77 16.81 -8.31
CA VAL A 427 -18.95 17.25 -9.08
C VAL A 427 -18.53 17.94 -10.38
N VAL A 428 -17.53 18.82 -10.34
CA VAL A 428 -17.01 19.51 -11.54
C VAL A 428 -16.44 18.51 -12.54
N ASP A 429 -15.61 17.57 -12.07
CA ASP A 429 -15.02 16.54 -12.92
C ASP A 429 -16.09 15.62 -13.52
N THR A 430 -17.09 15.22 -12.71
CA THR A 430 -18.25 14.44 -13.18
C THR A 430 -19.06 15.19 -14.24
N TYR A 431 -19.30 16.49 -14.05
CA TYR A 431 -20.03 17.31 -15.01
C TYR A 431 -19.29 17.42 -16.35
N CYS A 432 -17.99 17.74 -16.31
CA CYS A 432 -17.16 17.83 -17.51
C CYS A 432 -17.10 16.50 -18.26
N SER A 433 -16.93 15.42 -17.51
CA SER A 433 -16.95 14.04 -17.99
C SER A 433 -18.22 13.66 -18.74
N LEU A 434 -19.39 14.08 -18.25
CA LEU A 434 -20.67 13.81 -18.90
C LEU A 434 -20.87 14.67 -20.15
N ARG A 435 -20.41 15.93 -20.14
CA ARG A 435 -20.50 16.87 -21.26
C ARG A 435 -19.58 16.52 -22.44
N ALA A 436 -18.42 15.92 -22.16
CA ALA A 436 -17.46 15.48 -23.17
C ALA A 436 -17.89 14.22 -23.95
N ARG A 437 -18.99 13.55 -23.55
CA ARG A 437 -19.49 12.39 -24.30
C ARG A 437 -20.03 12.83 -25.65
N PRO A 438 -19.65 12.17 -26.76
CA PRO A 438 -20.34 12.40 -28.02
C PRO A 438 -21.82 12.08 -27.82
N THR A 439 -22.70 12.99 -28.23
CA THR A 439 -24.12 12.71 -28.32
C THR A 439 -24.30 11.43 -29.12
N PRO A 440 -25.16 10.47 -28.70
CA PRO A 440 -25.46 9.33 -29.54
C PRO A 440 -25.98 9.90 -30.86
N VAL A 441 -25.26 9.60 -31.94
CA VAL A 441 -25.66 9.95 -33.31
C VAL A 441 -27.10 9.48 -33.46
N GLN A 442 -28.04 10.42 -33.63
CA GLN A 442 -29.43 10.05 -33.90
C GLN A 442 -29.41 9.07 -35.08
N PRO A 443 -30.08 7.90 -34.99
CA PRO A 443 -30.18 7.04 -36.16
C PRO A 443 -30.76 7.89 -37.30
N PRO A 444 -30.21 7.78 -38.53
CA PRO A 444 -30.63 8.63 -39.63
C PRO A 444 -32.16 8.54 -39.74
N THR A 445 -32.83 9.69 -39.68
CA THR A 445 -34.26 9.74 -39.92
C THR A 445 -34.56 9.04 -41.25
N ARG A 446 -35.68 8.30 -41.33
CA ARG A 446 -36.03 7.49 -42.53
C ARG A 446 -35.93 8.23 -43.87
N ARG A 447 -35.93 9.57 -43.86
CA ARG A 447 -35.68 10.43 -45.04
C ARG A 447 -34.23 10.41 -45.56
N HIS A 448 -33.22 10.16 -44.71
CA HIS A 448 -31.83 10.04 -45.13
C HIS A 448 -31.51 8.66 -45.72
N ALA A 449 -32.08 7.58 -45.18
CA ALA A 449 -31.94 6.24 -45.74
C ALA A 449 -32.59 6.12 -47.14
N ALA A 450 -33.71 6.80 -47.38
CA ALA A 450 -34.38 6.82 -48.68
C ALA A 450 -33.57 7.57 -49.78
N ARG A 451 -32.79 8.59 -49.42
CA ARG A 451 -31.94 9.32 -50.38
C ARG A 451 -30.70 8.53 -50.82
N ILE A 452 -30.17 7.65 -49.94
CA ILE A 452 -29.02 6.80 -50.28
C ILE A 452 -29.46 5.62 -51.18
N ALA A 453 -30.68 5.10 -51.01
CA ALA A 453 -31.21 4.03 -51.85
C ALA A 453 -31.52 4.47 -53.31
N ILE A 454 -31.77 5.76 -53.55
CA ILE A 454 -32.07 6.30 -54.90
C ILE A 454 -30.79 6.57 -55.72
N HIS A 455 -29.61 6.60 -55.10
CA HIS A 455 -28.34 6.71 -55.82
C HIS A 455 -27.63 5.37 -56.07
N LEU A 456 -28.22 4.26 -55.63
CA LEU A 456 -27.70 2.90 -55.81
C LEU A 456 -28.64 1.99 -56.63
N ALA A 457 -29.65 2.57 -57.28
CA ALA A 457 -30.45 1.96 -58.34
C ALA A 457 -30.36 2.86 -59.57
#